data_AF-A0A9X2IGB8-F1
#
_entry.id   AF-A0A9X2IGB8-F1
#
_cell.length_a   1.000
_cell.length_b   1.000
_cell.length_c   1.000
_cell.angle_alpha   90.00
_cell.angle_beta   90.00
_cell.angle_gamma   90.00
#
_symmetry.space_group_name_H-M   'P 1'
#
loop_
_entity.id
_entity.type
_entity.pdbx_description
1 polymer ?
#
loop_
_entity_poly.entity_id
_entity_poly.type
_entity_poly.pdbx_seq_one_letter_code
_entity_poly.pdbx_strand_id
1 'polypeptide(L)' 'MTLPIADYDRLLLAQIERRLETLDLRDVNALEAHERGYMARPAALDLLTQRRRRLLASDAPNAPEGDR' A
#
# COMPACT_ATOMS: atom_id res chain seq x y z
N MET A 1 6.58 16.46 4.17
CA MET A 1 5.39 15.75 3.69
C MET A 1 4.75 15.06 4.88
N THR A 2 3.46 15.29 5.12
CA THR A 2 2.73 14.57 6.19
C THR A 2 2.35 13.19 5.68
N LEU A 3 2.71 12.14 6.41
CA LEU A 3 2.32 10.77 6.05
C LEU A 3 0.86 10.51 6.43
N PRO A 4 0.14 9.64 5.69
CA PRO A 4 -1.24 9.29 6.01
C PRO A 4 -1.35 8.47 7.30
N ILE A 5 -0.24 7.93 7.80
CA ILE A 5 -0.16 7.25 9.09
C ILE A 5 0.77 8.04 10.02
N ALA A 6 0.23 8.45 11.17
CA ALA A 6 1.01 9.08 12.23
C ALA A 6 2.06 8.09 12.80
N ASP A 7 3.26 8.60 13.06
CA ASP A 7 4.38 7.83 13.61
C ASP A 7 4.72 6.55 12.80
N TYR A 8 4.49 6.56 11.48
CA TYR A 8 4.66 5.41 10.60
C TYR A 8 6.01 4.69 10.78
N ASP A 9 7.08 5.46 10.95
CA ASP A 9 8.45 4.97 11.12
C ASP A 9 8.63 4.11 12.39
N ARG A 10 7.76 4.31 13.39
CA ARG A 10 7.78 3.59 14.67
C ARG A 10 6.88 2.35 14.68
N LEU A 11 6.13 2.12 13.62
CA LEU A 11 5.20 1.00 13.55
C LEU A 11 5.89 -0.32 13.24
N LEU A 12 5.41 -1.37 13.89
CA LEU A 12 5.74 -2.75 13.56
C LEU A 12 5.02 -3.18 12.28
N LEU A 13 5.56 -4.18 11.58
CA LEU A 13 4.97 -4.70 10.33
C LEU A 13 3.49 -5.09 10.48
N ALA A 14 3.12 -5.79 11.56
CA ALA A 14 1.73 -6.17 11.81
C ALA A 14 0.80 -4.96 12.07
N GLN A 15 1.34 -3.84 12.56
CA GLN A 15 0.58 -2.60 12.72
C GLN A 15 0.46 -1.84 11.40
N ILE A 16 1.46 -1.94 10.52
CA ILE A 16 1.42 -1.41 9.16
C ILE A 16 0.33 -2.17 8.39
N GLU A 17 0.41 -3.50 8.34
CA GLU A 17 -0.53 -4.37 7.63
C GLU A 17 -2.00 -4.06 7.99
N ARG A 18 -2.33 -4.00 9.28
CA ARG A 18 -3.69 -3.67 9.74
C ARG A 18 -4.17 -2.30 9.27
N ARG A 19 -3.27 -1.30 9.20
CA ARG A 19 -3.62 0.04 8.73
C ARG A 19 -3.73 0.11 7.21
N LEU A 20 -2.96 -0.69 6.47
CA LEU A 20 -3.03 -0.73 5.01
C LEU A 20 -4.41 -1.15 4.49
N GLU A 21 -5.13 -1.98 5.24
CA GLU A 21 -6.48 -2.43 4.85
C GLU A 21 -7.50 -1.29 4.77
N THR A 22 -7.29 -0.20 5.51
CA THR A 22 -8.18 0.97 5.48
C THR A 22 -7.72 2.07 4.55
N LEU A 23 -6.54 1.95 3.94
CA LEU A 23 -5.99 2.97 3.05
C LEU A 23 -6.42 2.76 1.60
N ASP A 24 -6.58 3.88 0.90
CA ASP A 24 -6.76 3.93 -0.54
C ASP A 24 -5.42 3.97 -1.29
N LEU A 25 -5.50 3.93 -2.63
CA LEU A 25 -4.35 3.82 -3.51
C LEU A 25 -3.37 5.00 -3.36
N ARG A 26 -3.89 6.22 -3.17
CA ARG A 26 -3.06 7.42 -3.03
C ARG A 26 -2.23 7.35 -1.75
N ASP A 27 -2.83 6.95 -0.65
CA ASP A 27 -2.15 6.86 0.64
C ASP A 27 -1.11 5.73 0.65
N VAL A 28 -1.42 4.59 0.04
CA VAL A 28 -0.45 3.49 -0.12
C VAL A 28 0.75 3.94 -0.97
N ASN A 29 0.52 4.69 -2.06
CA ASN A 29 1.60 5.24 -2.88
C ASN A 29 2.49 6.23 -2.10
N ALA A 30 1.90 7.08 -1.26
CA ALA A 30 2.66 8.01 -0.43
C ALA A 30 3.55 7.28 0.59
N LEU A 31 3.05 6.21 1.21
CA LEU A 31 3.83 5.37 2.12
C LEU A 31 4.92 4.58 1.37
N GLU A 32 4.65 4.06 0.18
CA GLU A 32 5.66 3.37 -0.65
C GLU A 32 6.82 4.30 -1.02
N ALA A 33 6.52 5.54 -1.40
CA ALA A 33 7.54 6.56 -1.70
C ALA A 33 8.37 6.93 -0.47
N HIS A 34 7.72 7.12 0.69
CA HIS A 34 8.41 7.39 1.95
C HIS A 34 9.29 6.22 2.39
N GLU A 35 8.76 5.00 2.33
CA GLU A 35 9.48 3.79 2.72
C GLU A 35 10.73 3.60 1.85
N ARG A 36 10.65 3.82 0.52
CA ARG A 36 11.83 3.78 -0.37
C ARG A 36 12.83 4.88 -0.10
N GLY A 37 12.37 6.07 0.29
CA GLY A 37 13.23 7.25 0.46
C GLY A 37 13.94 7.34 1.81
N TYR A 38 13.34 6.81 2.88
CA TYR A 38 13.79 7.09 4.26
C TYR A 38 14.04 5.85 5.11
N MET A 39 13.15 4.85 5.07
CA MET A 39 13.19 3.71 6.00
C MET A 39 13.84 2.45 5.39
N ALA A 40 13.62 2.24 4.09
CA ALA A 40 14.13 1.14 3.28
C ALA A 40 13.89 -0.26 3.86
N ARG A 41 12.78 -0.50 4.59
CA ARG A 41 12.47 -1.82 5.18
C ARG A 41 11.87 -2.73 4.11
N PRO A 42 12.54 -3.83 3.71
CA PRO A 42 12.09 -4.67 2.60
C PRO A 42 10.69 -5.28 2.83
N ALA A 43 10.42 -5.73 4.06
CA ALA A 43 9.14 -6.32 4.41
C ALA A 43 7.97 -5.32 4.38
N ALA A 44 8.22 -4.04 4.73
CA ALA A 44 7.18 -3.01 4.66
C ALA A 44 6.87 -2.65 3.19
N LEU A 45 7.90 -2.58 2.33
CA LEU A 45 7.74 -2.37 0.90
C LEU A 45 6.94 -3.49 0.22
N ASP A 46 7.15 -4.74 0.63
CA ASP A 46 6.40 -5.88 0.09
C ASP A 46 4.90 -5.78 0.42
N LEU A 47 4.56 -5.48 1.68
CA LEU A 47 3.18 -5.27 2.12
C LEU A 47 2.49 -4.12 1.36
N LEU A 48 3.19 -2.98 1.22
CA LEU A 48 2.70 -1.81 0.48
C LEU A 48 2.47 -2.15 -1.00
N THR A 49 3.43 -2.84 -1.63
CA THR A 49 3.33 -3.25 -3.04
C THR A 49 2.18 -4.21 -3.26
N GLN A 50 1.98 -5.19 -2.37
CA GLN A 50 0.88 -6.14 -2.45
C GLN A 50 -0.48 -5.44 -2.31
N ARG A 51 -0.64 -4.55 -1.33
CA ARG A 51 -1.86 -3.77 -1.16
C ARG A 51 -2.15 -2.89 -2.37
N ARG A 52 -1.14 -2.21 -2.91
CA ARG A 52 -1.27 -1.40 -4.13
C ARG A 52 -1.78 -2.21 -5.32
N ARG A 53 -1.25 -3.41 -5.54
CA ARG A 53 -1.72 -4.32 -6.59
C ARG A 53 -3.17 -4.74 -6.39
N ARG A 54 -3.57 -5.07 -5.15
CA ARG A 54 -4.98 -5.41 -4.83
C ARG A 54 -5.92 -4.25 -5.14
N LEU A 55 -5.56 -3.04 -4.73
CA LEU A 55 -6.36 -1.83 -4.99
C LEU A 55 -6.50 -1.55 -6.49
N LEU A 56 -5.40 -1.64 -7.25
CA LEU A 56 -5.44 -1.47 -8.71
C LEU A 56 -6.28 -2.55 -9.41
N ALA A 57 -6.26 -3.79 -8.91
CA ALA A 57 -7.07 -4.87 -9.44
C ALA A 57 -8.57 -4.71 -9.09
N SER A 58 -8.88 -4.17 -7.92
CA SER A 58 -10.26 -3.86 -7.51
C SER A 58 -10.84 -2.63 -8.23
N ASP A 59 -10.00 -1.66 -8.60
CA ASP A 59 -10.40 -0.46 -9.34
C ASP A 59 -10.47 -0.71 -10.85
N ALA A 60 -9.86 -1.79 -11.35
CA ALA A 60 -9.98 -2.19 -12.75
C ALA A 60 -11.43 -2.66 -13.02
N PRO A 61 -12.22 -1.93 -13.83
CA PRO A 61 -13.52 -2.42 -14.26
C PRO A 61 -13.28 -3.59 -15.21
N ASN A 62 -13.56 -4.80 -14.75
CA ASN A 62 -13.71 -6.03 -15.55
C ASN A 62 -12.76 -6.16 -16.76
N ALA A 63 -11.71 -6.96 -16.61
CA ALA A 63 -11.16 -7.68 -17.77
C ALA A 63 -12.31 -8.46 -18.46
N PRO A 64 -12.33 -8.53 -19.79
CA PRO A 64 -13.56 -8.70 -20.56
C PRO A 64 -14.29 -9.99 -20.24
N GLU A 65 -15.58 -9.85 -19.93
CA GLU A 65 -16.60 -10.82 -20.28
C GLU A 65 -16.51 -11.01 -21.82
N GLY A 66 -16.01 -12.16 -22.26
CA GLY A 66 -15.61 -12.38 -23.65
C GLY A 66 -15.48 -13.85 -24.01
N ASP A 67 -16.65 -14.47 -24.20
CA ASP A 67 -16.96 -15.50 -25.20
C ASP A 67 -16.10 -16.78 -25.26
N ARG A 68 -16.64 -17.87 -24.69
CA ARG A 68 -16.65 -19.21 -25.31
C ARG A 68 -17.83 -20.03 -24.80
#